data_AF-A0AAN1JKE8-F1
#
_entry.id   AF-A0AAN1JKE8-F1
#
_cell.length_a   1.000
_cell.length_b   1.000
_cell.length_c   1.000
_cell.angle_alpha   90.00
_cell.angle_beta   90.00
_cell.angle_gamma   90.00
#
_symmetry.space_group_name_H-M   'P 1'
#
loop_
_entity.id
_entity.type
_entity.pdbx_description
1 polymer ?
#
loop_
_entity_poly.entity_id
_entity_poly.type
_entity_poly.pdbx_seq_one_letter_code
_entity_poly.pdbx_strand_id
1 'polypeptide(L)'
;MSEPLETSPAHNSAPFDPAGKTVRQVADHIERALRQSEIEPEWVDAANLVGDPNEDYFGLVDTRDWPDGGAPRRRLALSVGRGHSEGWVIQIDFIQFIETGEAGHWKSQPVLRIKTLSRTQAWAVAAVVSRMLDID
;
A
#
# COMPACT_ATOMS: atom_id res chain seq x y z
N MET A 1 28.81 -20.39 -17.47
CA MET A 1 28.99 -18.98 -17.07
C MET A 1 27.61 -18.45 -16.80
N SER A 2 27.25 -18.30 -15.53
CA SER A 2 25.97 -17.73 -15.14
C SER A 2 26.12 -16.21 -15.13
N GLU A 3 25.32 -15.52 -15.92
CA GLU A 3 25.22 -14.06 -15.88
C GLU A 3 24.87 -13.60 -14.45
N PRO A 4 25.46 -12.51 -13.94
CA PRO A 4 25.01 -11.93 -12.70
C PRO A 4 23.61 -11.37 -12.94
N LEU A 5 22.64 -11.82 -12.13
CA LEU A 5 21.31 -11.24 -12.05
C LEU A 5 21.44 -9.72 -11.98
N GLU A 6 20.93 -9.04 -13.01
CA GLU A 6 20.80 -7.59 -13.03
C GLU A 6 20.25 -7.11 -11.69
N THR A 7 20.96 -6.17 -11.09
CA THR A 7 20.59 -5.50 -9.85
C THR A 7 19.16 -5.02 -9.94
N SER A 8 18.30 -5.65 -9.14
CA SER A 8 16.87 -5.35 -9.06
C SER A 8 16.65 -3.85 -8.78
N PRO A 9 15.71 -3.17 -9.47
CA PRO A 9 15.40 -1.74 -9.26
C PRO A 9 14.91 -1.43 -7.83
N ALA A 10 14.70 -2.48 -7.05
CA ALA A 10 14.54 -2.49 -5.62
C ALA A 10 15.55 -1.63 -4.82
N HIS A 11 16.77 -1.37 -5.30
CA HIS A 11 17.81 -0.76 -4.44
C HIS A 11 17.68 0.75 -4.13
N ASN A 12 16.75 1.49 -4.74
CA ASN A 12 16.70 2.95 -4.59
C ASN A 12 15.45 3.54 -3.91
N SER A 13 14.58 2.74 -3.29
CA SER A 13 13.50 3.31 -2.47
C SER A 13 14.02 3.67 -1.09
N ALA A 14 14.41 4.92 -0.90
CA ALA A 14 14.72 5.44 0.43
C ALA A 14 13.51 5.20 1.37
N PRO A 15 13.74 4.78 2.63
CA PRO A 15 12.67 4.69 3.62
C PRO A 15 11.90 6.01 3.72
N PHE A 16 10.58 5.91 3.78
CA PHE A 16 9.68 7.05 3.92
C PHE A 16 8.92 6.93 5.23
N ASP A 17 8.97 7.97 6.06
CA ASP A 17 8.17 8.05 7.28
C ASP A 17 6.78 8.65 6.94
N PRO A 18 5.70 7.86 7.01
CA PRO A 18 4.35 8.34 6.73
C PRO A 18 3.70 9.04 7.93
N ALA A 19 4.37 9.11 9.09
CA ALA A 19 3.80 9.72 10.29
C ALA A 19 3.40 11.19 10.05
N GLY A 20 2.18 11.54 10.48
CA GLY A 20 1.63 12.88 10.30
C GLY A 20 1.31 13.26 8.85
N LYS A 21 1.28 12.30 7.92
CA LYS A 21 0.83 12.48 6.54
C LYS A 21 -0.60 12.01 6.37
N THR A 22 -1.30 12.57 5.39
CA THR A 22 -2.57 12.04 4.92
C THR A 22 -2.36 10.87 3.95
N VAL A 23 -3.39 10.03 3.76
CA VAL A 23 -3.39 8.94 2.77
C VAL A 23 -3.02 9.47 1.38
N ARG A 24 -3.56 10.63 0.98
CA ARG A 24 -3.21 11.29 -0.29
C ARG A 24 -1.72 11.60 -0.40
N GLN A 25 -1.14 12.19 0.64
CA GLN A 25 0.28 12.57 0.64
C GLN A 25 1.20 11.36 0.54
N VAL A 26 0.82 10.23 1.16
CA VAL A 26 1.56 8.98 1.04
C VAL A 26 1.41 8.40 -0.37
N ALA A 27 0.20 8.39 -0.94
CA ALA A 27 -0.02 7.97 -2.32
C ALA A 27 0.80 8.79 -3.33
N ASP A 28 0.80 10.12 -3.20
CA ASP A 28 1.60 11.02 -4.04
C ASP A 28 3.10 10.75 -3.91
N HIS A 29 3.57 10.41 -2.70
CA HIS A 29 4.96 10.06 -2.49
C HIS A 29 5.34 8.77 -3.20
N ILE A 30 4.53 7.72 -3.01
CA ILE A 30 4.72 6.42 -3.65
C ILE A 30 4.70 6.57 -5.17
N GLU A 31 3.73 7.29 -5.72
CA GLU A 31 3.62 7.50 -7.16
C GLU A 31 4.88 8.17 -7.72
N ARG A 32 5.35 9.26 -7.09
CA ARG A 32 6.58 9.95 -7.53
C ARG A 32 7.80 9.02 -7.47
N ALA A 33 7.95 8.27 -6.38
CA ALA A 33 9.09 7.38 -6.21
C ALA A 33 9.08 6.21 -7.22
N LEU A 34 7.90 5.67 -7.55
CA LEU A 34 7.75 4.63 -8.56
C LEU A 34 8.04 5.16 -9.97
N ARG A 35 7.54 6.34 -10.32
CA ARG A 35 7.83 7.00 -11.61
C ARG A 35 9.32 7.32 -11.78
N GLN A 36 10.01 7.69 -10.70
CA GLN A 36 11.46 7.94 -10.71
C GLN A 36 12.30 6.66 -10.82
N SER A 37 11.73 5.49 -10.53
CA SER A 37 12.43 4.19 -10.59
C SER A 37 12.14 3.38 -11.85
N GLU A 38 11.51 3.98 -12.86
CA GLU A 38 11.08 3.33 -14.12
C GLU A 38 10.08 2.16 -13.93
N ILE A 39 9.48 2.03 -12.75
CA ILE A 39 8.43 1.05 -12.44
C ILE A 39 7.08 1.77 -12.33
N GLU A 40 6.65 2.43 -13.41
CA GLU A 40 5.44 3.24 -13.41
C GLU A 40 4.16 2.39 -13.31
N PRO A 41 3.37 2.48 -12.23
CA PRO A 41 2.04 1.87 -12.18
C PRO A 41 1.05 2.66 -13.04
N GLU A 42 -0.08 2.03 -13.37
CA GLU A 42 -1.18 2.72 -14.04
C GLU A 42 -1.73 3.87 -13.19
N TRP A 43 -1.85 3.62 -11.88
CA TRP A 43 -2.23 4.61 -10.88
C TRP A 43 -1.91 4.13 -9.47
N VAL A 44 -1.78 5.09 -8.55
CA VAL A 44 -1.65 4.92 -7.10
C VAL A 44 -2.72 5.83 -6.48
N ASP A 45 -3.62 5.28 -5.67
CA ASP A 45 -4.68 6.09 -5.07
C ASP A 45 -5.19 5.51 -3.74
N ALA A 46 -5.92 6.31 -2.97
CA ALA A 46 -6.65 5.84 -1.80
C ALA A 46 -7.58 4.68 -2.18
N ALA A 47 -7.77 3.73 -1.27
CA ALA A 47 -8.69 2.62 -1.52
C ALA A 47 -10.14 3.10 -1.71
N ASN A 48 -10.50 4.22 -1.08
CA ASN A 48 -11.77 4.91 -1.23
C ASN A 48 -11.70 5.97 -2.35
N LEU A 49 -11.63 5.52 -3.61
CA LEU A 49 -11.53 6.40 -4.78
C LEU A 49 -12.74 7.33 -4.96
N VAL A 50 -13.88 6.99 -4.36
CA VAL A 50 -15.13 7.75 -4.47
C VAL A 50 -15.28 8.83 -3.40
N GLY A 51 -14.40 8.85 -2.38
CA GLY A 51 -14.48 9.78 -1.26
C GLY A 51 -15.74 9.58 -0.41
N ASP A 52 -16.27 8.36 -0.35
CA ASP A 52 -17.51 8.07 0.38
C ASP A 52 -17.25 8.09 1.90
N PRO A 53 -18.09 8.74 2.72
CA PRO A 53 -17.90 8.81 4.16
C PRO A 53 -18.00 7.44 4.87
N ASN A 54 -18.54 6.41 4.22
CA ASN A 54 -18.60 5.05 4.74
C ASN A 54 -17.24 4.33 4.58
N GLU A 55 -16.27 4.73 5.39
CA GLU A 55 -14.90 4.20 5.37
C GLU A 55 -14.79 2.73 5.80
N ASP A 56 -15.83 2.19 6.44
CA ASP A 56 -15.90 0.76 6.78
C ASP A 56 -16.12 -0.11 5.55
N TYR A 57 -16.85 0.40 4.56
CA TYR A 57 -17.13 -0.31 3.31
C TYR A 57 -16.11 0.01 2.22
N PHE A 58 -15.75 1.30 2.08
CA PHE A 58 -14.91 1.76 0.97
C PHE A 58 -13.42 1.89 1.31
N GLY A 59 -13.06 1.83 2.60
CA GLY A 59 -11.70 2.12 3.08
C GLY A 59 -11.51 3.59 3.45
N LEU A 60 -10.30 3.94 3.90
CA LEU A 60 -9.98 5.31 4.32
C LEU A 60 -10.09 6.30 3.14
N VAL A 61 -10.71 7.45 3.39
CA VAL A 61 -10.68 8.58 2.44
C VAL A 61 -9.28 9.19 2.41
N ASP A 62 -8.97 9.85 1.29
CA ASP A 62 -7.66 10.39 0.98
C ASP A 62 -7.17 11.48 1.97
N THR A 63 -8.10 12.22 2.58
CA THR A 63 -7.81 13.25 3.59
C THR A 63 -7.57 12.70 4.99
N ARG A 64 -7.76 11.40 5.24
CA ARG A 64 -7.46 10.81 6.56
C ARG A 64 -5.97 10.76 6.79
N ASP A 65 -5.58 10.87 8.06
CA ASP A 65 -4.22 10.61 8.48
C ASP A 65 -3.84 9.15 8.16
N TRP A 66 -2.59 8.96 7.78
CA TRP A 66 -2.02 7.64 7.56
C TRP A 66 -2.08 6.84 8.87
N PRO A 67 -2.63 5.61 8.85
CA PRO A 67 -2.81 4.86 10.08
C PRO A 67 -1.47 4.38 10.64
N ASP A 68 -1.28 4.61 11.93
CA ASP A 68 -0.10 4.13 12.66
C ASP A 68 -0.18 2.61 12.90
N GLY A 69 0.66 1.87 12.17
CA GLY A 69 0.82 0.43 12.30
C GLY A 69 1.78 -0.01 13.40
N GLY A 70 2.46 0.91 14.10
CA GLY A 70 3.53 0.60 15.07
C GLY A 70 3.02 0.25 16.48
N ALA A 71 1.75 0.48 16.79
CA ALA A 71 1.19 0.16 18.10
C ALA A 71 0.83 -1.34 18.23
N PRO A 72 0.81 -1.90 19.45
CA PRO A 72 0.40 -3.29 19.66
C PRO A 72 -0.98 -3.59 19.05
N ARG A 73 -1.09 -4.75 18.38
CA ARG A 73 -2.33 -5.23 17.72
C ARG A 73 -2.81 -4.31 16.58
N ARG A 74 -1.93 -3.50 16.02
CA ARG A 74 -2.11 -2.76 14.78
C ARG A 74 -0.96 -3.12 13.85
N ARG A 75 -1.21 -3.14 12.55
CA ARG A 75 -0.19 -3.33 11.52
C ARG A 75 -0.72 -2.87 10.17
N LEU A 76 0.21 -2.52 9.29
CA LEU A 76 -0.08 -2.46 7.87
C LEU A 76 0.19 -3.82 7.25
N ALA A 77 -0.56 -4.17 6.21
CA ALA A 77 -0.34 -5.36 5.42
C ALA A 77 -0.44 -5.01 3.95
N LEU A 78 0.42 -5.62 3.14
CA LEU A 78 0.42 -5.46 1.69
C LEU A 78 0.03 -6.80 1.05
N SER A 79 -0.91 -6.74 0.11
CA SER A 79 -1.33 -7.90 -0.68
C SER A 79 -1.24 -7.61 -2.18
N VAL A 80 -0.95 -8.65 -2.97
CA VAL A 80 -0.95 -8.60 -4.43
C VAL A 80 -2.02 -9.55 -4.95
N GLY A 81 -2.96 -9.00 -5.70
CA GLY A 81 -4.11 -9.75 -6.23
C GLY A 81 -4.42 -9.38 -7.67
N ARG A 82 -5.27 -10.18 -8.31
CA ARG A 82 -5.86 -9.82 -9.60
C ARG A 82 -7.02 -8.85 -9.36
N GLY A 83 -7.05 -7.75 -10.11
CA GLY A 83 -8.16 -6.80 -10.04
C GLY A 83 -9.45 -7.37 -10.68
N HIS A 84 -10.57 -6.66 -10.48
CA HIS A 84 -11.84 -6.97 -11.15
C HIS A 84 -11.83 -6.66 -12.67
N SER A 85 -10.84 -5.92 -13.14
CA SER A 85 -10.62 -5.59 -14.56
C SER A 85 -9.28 -6.15 -15.05
N GLU A 86 -8.84 -5.77 -16.25
CA GLU A 86 -7.48 -6.05 -16.70
C GLU A 86 -6.45 -5.47 -15.72
N GLY A 87 -5.43 -6.28 -15.40
CA GLY A 87 -4.31 -5.91 -14.54
C GLY A 87 -4.28 -6.59 -13.16
N TRP A 88 -3.37 -6.09 -12.34
CA TRP A 88 -3.09 -6.53 -10.98
C TRP A 88 -3.23 -5.36 -10.03
N VAL A 89 -3.61 -5.65 -8.78
CA VAL A 89 -3.79 -4.66 -7.72
C VAL A 89 -2.87 -5.02 -6.57
N ILE A 90 -2.08 -4.04 -6.13
CA ILE A 90 -1.42 -4.06 -4.84
C ILE A 90 -2.35 -3.29 -3.89
N GLN A 91 -2.79 -3.94 -2.81
CA GLN A 91 -3.62 -3.31 -1.79
C GLN A 91 -2.86 -3.23 -0.47
N ILE A 92 -2.88 -2.06 0.14
CA ILE A 92 -2.40 -1.83 1.49
C ILE A 92 -3.61 -1.75 2.41
N ASP A 93 -3.65 -2.62 3.41
CA ASP A 93 -4.69 -2.67 4.42
C ASP A 93 -4.11 -2.30 5.79
N PHE A 94 -4.89 -1.56 6.57
CA PHE A 94 -4.65 -1.36 7.98
C PHE A 94 -5.42 -2.41 8.78
N ILE A 95 -4.67 -3.28 9.44
CA ILE A 95 -5.20 -4.36 10.25
C ILE A 95 -5.09 -3.94 11.72
N GLN A 96 -6.21 -3.93 12.42
CA GLN A 96 -6.26 -3.59 13.84
C GLN A 96 -7.19 -4.54 14.59
N PHE A 97 -6.86 -4.82 15.84
CA PHE A 97 -7.79 -5.47 16.75
C PHE A 97 -8.71 -4.43 17.39
N ILE A 98 -10.01 -4.65 17.28
CA ILE A 98 -11.04 -3.85 17.92
C ILE A 98 -11.50 -4.58 19.18
N GLU A 99 -11.22 -3.99 20.34
CA GLU A 99 -11.68 -4.50 21.62
C GLU A 99 -13.19 -4.29 21.78
N THR A 100 -13.88 -5.28 22.32
CA THR A 100 -15.33 -5.25 22.55
C THR A 100 -15.64 -6.03 23.82
N GLY A 101 -15.65 -5.33 24.95
CA GLY A 101 -15.79 -5.95 26.28
C GLY A 101 -14.59 -6.84 26.62
N GLU A 102 -14.85 -8.07 27.09
CA GLU A 102 -13.82 -9.07 27.40
C GLU A 102 -13.26 -9.79 26.15
N ALA A 103 -13.80 -9.49 24.96
CA ALA A 103 -13.43 -10.10 23.69
C ALA A 103 -13.07 -9.02 22.65
N GLY A 104 -12.99 -9.41 21.38
CA GLY A 104 -12.86 -8.47 20.27
C GLY A 104 -12.64 -9.19 18.94
N HIS A 105 -12.38 -8.43 17.90
CA HIS A 105 -12.22 -8.97 16.55
C HIS A 105 -11.13 -8.22 15.80
N TRP A 106 -10.54 -8.90 14.81
CA TRP A 106 -9.64 -8.26 13.87
C TRP A 106 -10.45 -7.59 12.76
N LYS A 107 -10.11 -6.33 12.46
CA LYS A 107 -10.65 -5.57 11.34
C LYS A 107 -9.52 -5.31 10.35
N SER A 108 -9.79 -5.55 9.07
CA SER A 108 -8.94 -5.11 7.96
C SER A 108 -9.63 -3.94 7.28
N GLN A 109 -8.94 -2.82 7.14
CA GLN A 109 -9.47 -1.61 6.50
C GLN A 109 -8.59 -1.22 5.32
N PRO A 110 -9.11 -1.20 4.08
CA PRO A 110 -8.35 -0.75 2.93
C PRO A 110 -7.89 0.71 3.07
N VAL A 111 -6.61 0.96 2.76
CA VAL A 111 -5.99 2.29 2.85
C VAL A 111 -5.64 2.79 1.45
N LEU A 112 -4.89 1.99 0.70
CA LEU A 112 -4.30 2.41 -0.57
C LEU A 112 -4.38 1.27 -1.59
N ARG A 113 -4.55 1.61 -2.86
CA ARG A 113 -4.49 0.69 -3.99
C ARG A 113 -3.53 1.19 -5.05
N ILE A 114 -2.83 0.25 -5.68
CA ILE A 114 -1.93 0.52 -6.81
C ILE A 114 -2.28 -0.47 -7.92
N LYS A 115 -2.48 0.03 -9.14
CA LYS A 115 -2.77 -0.82 -10.29
C LYS A 115 -1.57 -0.95 -11.21
N THR A 116 -1.33 -2.15 -11.69
CA THR A 116 -0.32 -2.47 -12.70
C THR A 116 -0.92 -3.35 -13.79
N LEU A 117 -0.28 -3.42 -14.96
CA LEU A 117 -0.80 -4.20 -16.09
C LEU A 117 -0.32 -5.65 -16.10
N SER A 118 0.76 -5.97 -15.37
CA SER A 118 1.35 -7.31 -15.36
C SER A 118 1.66 -7.82 -13.95
N ARG A 119 1.69 -9.15 -13.80
CA ARG A 119 2.01 -9.81 -12.53
C ARG A 119 3.43 -9.45 -12.06
N THR A 120 4.38 -9.47 -12.98
CA THR A 120 5.80 -9.19 -12.68
C THR A 120 5.95 -7.77 -12.17
N GLN A 121 5.31 -6.80 -12.83
CA GLN A 121 5.30 -5.42 -12.38
C GLN A 121 4.62 -5.26 -11.02
N ALA A 122 3.52 -5.97 -10.77
CA ALA A 122 2.83 -5.93 -9.48
C ALA A 122 3.75 -6.33 -8.32
N TRP A 123 4.52 -7.41 -8.48
CA TRP A 123 5.48 -7.85 -7.47
C TRP A 123 6.69 -6.91 -7.33
N ALA A 124 7.15 -6.29 -8.43
CA ALA A 124 8.22 -5.29 -8.38
C ALA A 124 7.78 -4.04 -7.60
N VAL A 125 6.57 -3.53 -7.88
CA VAL A 125 5.95 -2.42 -7.13
C VAL A 125 5.75 -2.81 -5.67
N ALA A 126 5.20 -3.99 -5.39
CA ALA A 126 5.01 -4.48 -4.02
C ALA A 126 6.31 -4.49 -3.23
N ALA A 127 7.41 -5.00 -3.80
CA ALA A 127 8.71 -5.05 -3.13
C ALA A 127 9.32 -3.66 -2.87
N VAL A 128 9.06 -2.68 -3.74
CA VAL A 128 9.47 -1.29 -3.52
C VAL A 128 8.64 -0.65 -2.42
N VAL A 129 7.31 -0.78 -2.48
CA VAL A 129 6.38 -0.14 -1.55
C VAL A 129 6.47 -0.74 -0.15
N SER A 130 6.60 -2.06 -0.03
CA SER A 130 6.80 -2.74 1.26
C SER A 130 8.05 -2.21 1.98
N ARG A 131 9.19 -2.09 1.28
CA ARG A 131 10.42 -1.55 1.88
C ARG A 131 10.37 -0.04 2.13
N MET A 132 9.67 0.71 1.28
CA MET A 132 9.48 2.15 1.45
C MET A 132 8.68 2.47 2.73
N LEU A 133 7.68 1.65 3.05
CA LEU A 133 6.75 1.86 4.16
C LEU A 133 7.04 0.96 5.38
N ASP A 134 8.13 0.21 5.36
CA ASP A 134 8.51 -0.75 6.41
C ASP A 134 7.38 -1.76 6.73
N ILE A 135 6.81 -2.37 5.69
CA ILE A 135 5.74 -3.38 5.78
C ILE A 135 6.37 -4.75 5.52
N ASP A 136 6.46 -5.59 6.56
CA ASP A 136 6.93 -6.99 6.50
C ASP A 136 5.81 -8.01 6.20
#